data_AF-A0A7C4NE94-F1
#
_entry.id   AF-A0A7C4NE94-F1
#
_cell.length_a   1.000
_cell.length_b   1.000
_cell.length_c   1.000
_cell.angle_alpha   90.00
_cell.angle_beta   90.00
_cell.angle_gamma   90.00
#
_symmetry.space_group_name_H-M   'P 1'
#
loop_
_entity.id
_entity.type
_entity.pdbx_description
1 polymer ?
#
loop_
_entity_poly.entity_id
_entity_poly.type
_entity_poly.pdbx_seq_one_letter_code
_entity_poly.pdbx_strand_id
1 'polypeptide(L)'
;MSHTHLTVYGATWCSDCKRAKKFLGEQRVHYEWVDVEQDADGLAFVEQVNNGKRIIPTILFHDDGSTLVEPSNAQLAKKLGLQTAARMGYYDLICIGGGPASLTAALYAAREGLDVLVIEKSGLGGQAGVTERLDNFPGFPDGIGGGEFADRLVEQARRFGVELLQ
;
A
#
# COMPACT_ATOMS: atom_id res chain seq x y z
N MET A 1 2.13 -10.10 -6.65
CA MET A 1 1.51 -8.82 -7.09
C MET A 1 2.32 -8.31 -8.26
N SER A 2 1.71 -7.68 -9.27
CA SER A 2 2.47 -6.97 -10.32
C SER A 2 3.44 -6.01 -9.63
N HIS A 3 4.73 -6.11 -9.92
CA HIS A 3 5.71 -5.17 -9.39
C HIS A 3 5.51 -3.86 -10.15
N THR A 4 4.61 -3.01 -9.67
CA THR A 4 4.44 -1.67 -10.24
C THR A 4 5.76 -0.95 -10.11
N HIS A 5 6.43 -0.76 -11.24
CA HIS A 5 7.69 -0.04 -11.29
C HIS A 5 7.36 1.44 -11.40
N LEU A 6 7.83 2.23 -10.43
CA LEU A 6 7.55 3.66 -10.39
C LEU A 6 8.77 4.46 -9.91
N THR A 7 8.91 5.67 -10.43
CA THR A 7 9.94 6.63 -10.02
C THR A 7 9.28 7.84 -9.37
N VAL A 8 9.77 8.22 -8.20
CA VAL A 8 9.33 9.42 -7.46
C VAL A 8 10.40 10.48 -7.60
N TYR A 9 10.08 11.53 -8.35
CA TYR A 9 10.90 12.73 -8.48
C TYR A 9 10.51 13.72 -7.40
N GLY A 10 11.47 14.14 -6.58
CA GLY A 10 11.20 15.04 -5.46
C GLY A 10 12.43 15.66 -4.84
N ALA A 11 12.25 16.30 -3.69
CA ALA A 11 13.33 16.91 -2.90
C ALA A 11 13.18 16.54 -1.43
N THR A 12 14.29 16.56 -0.68
CA THR A 12 14.34 16.10 0.72
C THR A 12 13.55 16.99 1.69
N TRP A 13 13.37 18.27 1.37
CA TRP A 13 12.66 19.24 2.18
C TRP A 13 11.13 19.26 1.94
N CYS A 14 10.66 18.72 0.81
CA CYS A 14 9.25 18.80 0.41
C CYS A 14 8.35 17.92 1.30
N SER A 15 7.31 18.53 1.89
CA SER A 15 6.31 17.85 2.73
C SER A 15 5.54 16.79 1.97
N ASP A 16 5.10 17.09 0.75
CA ASP A 16 4.32 16.15 -0.07
C ASP A 16 5.15 14.99 -0.57
N CYS A 17 6.45 15.20 -0.83
CA CYS A 17 7.38 14.11 -1.10
C CYS A 17 7.47 13.15 0.08
N LYS A 18 7.62 13.67 1.31
CA LYS A 18 7.65 12.84 2.53
C LYS A 18 6.34 12.08 2.72
N ARG A 19 5.19 12.72 2.50
CA ARG A 19 3.87 12.07 2.56
C ARG A 19 3.73 10.95 1.55
N ALA A 20 4.04 11.21 0.28
CA ALA A 20 3.94 10.21 -0.79
C ALA A 20 4.86 9.02 -0.52
N LYS A 21 6.13 9.26 -0.15
CA LYS A 21 7.09 8.20 0.22
C LYS A 21 6.60 7.36 1.39
N LYS A 22 6.04 8.01 2.43
CA LYS A 22 5.47 7.32 3.59
C LYS A 22 4.30 6.43 3.16
N PHE A 23 3.38 6.95 2.35
CA PHE A 23 2.25 6.18 1.83
C PHE A 23 2.70 4.97 1.01
N LEU A 24 3.62 5.17 0.06
CA LEU A 24 4.16 4.07 -0.76
C LEU A 24 4.87 3.01 0.09
N GLY A 25 5.67 3.43 1.08
CA GLY A 25 6.33 2.53 2.02
C GLY A 25 5.34 1.75 2.88
N GLU A 26 4.31 2.40 3.42
CA GLU A 26 3.24 1.75 4.18
C GLU A 26 2.48 0.72 3.34
N GLN A 27 2.27 0.99 2.05
CA GLN A 27 1.62 0.08 1.10
C GLN A 27 2.57 -0.99 0.53
N ARG A 28 3.83 -1.05 1.01
CA ARG A 28 4.87 -1.98 0.53
C ARG A 28 5.13 -1.88 -0.99
N VAL A 29 4.98 -0.67 -1.54
CA VAL A 29 5.24 -0.39 -2.96
C VAL A 29 6.70 0.04 -3.11
N HIS A 30 7.45 -0.73 -3.89
CA HIS A 30 8.82 -0.38 -4.26
C HIS A 30 8.84 0.78 -5.26
N TYR A 31 9.82 1.67 -5.13
CA TYR A 31 9.99 2.79 -6.03
C TYR A 31 11.45 3.22 -6.13
N GLU A 32 11.78 3.84 -7.26
CA GLU A 32 13.03 4.57 -7.45
C GLU A 32 12.88 6.00 -6.97
N TRP A 33 13.88 6.52 -6.25
CA TRP A 33 13.89 7.89 -5.76
C TRP A 33 14.89 8.72 -6.55
N VAL A 34 14.42 9.83 -7.13
CA VAL A 34 15.26 10.80 -7.83
C VAL A 34 15.16 12.14 -7.11
N ASP A 35 16.30 12.60 -6.58
CA ASP A 35 16.40 13.93 -5.96
C ASP A 35 16.69 14.98 -7.05
N VAL A 36 15.68 15.79 -7.37
CA VAL A 36 15.78 16.80 -8.45
C VAL A 36 16.74 17.94 -8.13
N GLU A 37 17.20 18.06 -6.88
CA GLU A 37 18.25 19.03 -6.52
C GLU A 37 19.65 18.54 -6.93
N GLN A 38 19.81 17.23 -7.14
CA GLN A 38 21.09 16.59 -7.45
C GLN A 38 21.11 15.96 -8.85
N ASP A 39 19.94 15.84 -9.49
CA ASP A 39 19.77 15.20 -10.80
C ASP A 39 19.17 16.19 -11.81
N ALA A 40 19.99 16.64 -12.75
CA ALA A 40 19.58 17.57 -13.80
C ALA A 40 18.59 16.96 -14.80
N ASP A 41 18.72 15.66 -15.09
CA ASP A 41 17.82 14.96 -16.02
C ASP A 41 16.45 14.73 -15.36
N GLY A 42 16.44 14.38 -14.07
CA GLY A 42 15.24 14.28 -13.26
C GLY A 42 14.52 15.63 -13.13
N LEU A 43 15.26 16.72 -12.95
CA LEU A 43 14.70 18.07 -12.93
C LEU A 43 14.08 18.44 -14.29
N ALA A 44 14.79 18.17 -15.40
CA ALA A 44 14.29 18.43 -16.74
C ALA A 44 13.01 17.63 -17.05
N PHE A 45 12.94 16.37 -16.60
CA PHE A 45 11.72 15.56 -16.70
C PHE A 45 10.55 16.20 -15.94
N VAL A 46 10.77 16.64 -14.69
CA VAL A 46 9.74 17.32 -13.91
C VAL A 46 9.26 18.59 -14.60
N GLU A 47 10.17 19.41 -15.12
CA GLU A 47 9.82 20.63 -15.86
C GLU A 47 9.01 20.30 -17.13
N GLN A 48 9.40 19.27 -17.88
CA GLN A 48 8.69 18.82 -19.06
C GLN A 48 7.24 18.40 -18.76
N VAL A 49 7.04 17.57 -17.72
CA VAL A 49 5.70 17.09 -17.31
C VAL A 49 4.81 18.23 -16.83
N ASN A 50 5.40 19.27 -16.24
CA ASN A 50 4.69 20.34 -15.55
C ASN A 50 4.68 21.68 -16.32
N ASN A 51 4.84 21.67 -17.64
CA ASN A 51 4.85 22.86 -18.50
C ASN A 51 5.87 23.93 -18.03
N GLY A 52 7.10 23.50 -17.75
CA GLY A 52 8.22 24.33 -17.28
C GLY A 52 8.22 24.61 -15.78
N LYS A 53 7.26 24.09 -15.01
CA LYS A 53 7.20 24.26 -13.55
C LYS A 53 7.91 23.12 -12.81
N ARG A 54 8.36 23.37 -11.59
CA ARG A 54 9.03 22.37 -10.73
C ARG A 54 8.09 21.85 -9.65
N ILE A 55 7.00 21.18 -10.06
CA ILE A 55 6.01 20.67 -9.11
C ILE A 55 6.45 19.28 -8.63
N ILE A 56 6.59 19.12 -7.32
CA ILE A 56 7.05 17.88 -6.68
C ILE A 56 6.13 17.48 -5.51
N PRO A 57 5.91 16.18 -5.25
CA PRO A 57 6.45 15.05 -6.00
C PRO A 57 5.77 14.90 -7.36
N THR A 58 6.55 14.62 -8.39
CA THR A 58 6.04 14.10 -9.67
C THR A 58 6.39 12.61 -9.70
N ILE A 59 5.40 11.76 -9.97
CA ILE A 59 5.54 10.30 -9.90
C ILE A 59 5.24 9.71 -11.26
N LEU A 60 6.20 8.96 -11.82
CA LEU A 60 6.09 8.25 -13.08
C LEU A 60 5.75 6.78 -12.82
N PHE A 61 4.70 6.29 -13.47
CA PHE A 61 4.30 4.88 -13.46
C PHE A 61 4.79 4.23 -14.75
N HIS A 62 5.81 3.37 -14.67
CA HIS A 62 6.46 2.82 -15.86
C HIS A 62 5.58 1.81 -16.59
N ASP A 63 4.65 1.16 -15.89
CA ASP A 63 3.72 0.18 -16.46
C ASP A 63 2.85 0.77 -17.59
N ASP A 64 2.48 2.05 -17.49
CA ASP A 64 1.62 2.73 -18.47
C ASP A 64 2.14 4.11 -18.93
N GLY A 65 3.34 4.50 -18.48
CA GLY A 65 3.99 5.77 -18.80
C GLY A 65 3.29 7.02 -18.23
N SER A 66 2.24 6.85 -17.42
CA SER A 66 1.48 7.97 -16.89
C SER A 66 2.18 8.64 -15.71
N THR A 67 1.83 9.89 -15.45
CA THR A 67 2.39 10.68 -14.35
C THR A 67 1.31 11.20 -13.42
N LEU A 68 1.60 11.21 -12.12
CA LEU A 68 0.84 11.97 -11.13
C LEU A 68 1.69 13.10 -10.57
N VAL A 69 1.12 14.30 -10.51
CA VAL A 69 1.76 15.51 -10.02
C VAL A 69 1.13 15.89 -8.69
N GLU A 70 1.95 16.04 -7.65
CA GLU A 70 1.54 16.35 -6.27
C GLU A 70 0.32 15.54 -5.77
N PRO A 71 0.27 14.20 -5.98
CA PRO A 71 -0.96 13.46 -5.73
C PRO A 71 -1.28 13.30 -4.25
N SER A 72 -2.56 13.44 -3.91
CA SER A 72 -3.12 13.00 -2.63
C SER A 72 -2.99 11.48 -2.44
N ASN A 73 -3.10 11.00 -1.19
CA ASN A 73 -3.07 9.55 -0.92
C ASN A 73 -4.22 8.81 -1.63
N ALA A 74 -5.39 9.43 -1.77
CA ALA A 74 -6.52 8.84 -2.49
C ALA A 74 -6.23 8.68 -3.99
N GLN A 75 -5.54 9.66 -4.61
CA GLN A 75 -5.11 9.55 -6.01
C GLN A 75 -4.07 8.45 -6.19
N LEU A 76 -3.10 8.34 -5.26
CA LEU A 76 -2.12 7.25 -5.26
C LEU A 76 -2.79 5.88 -5.08
N ALA A 77 -3.68 5.75 -4.10
CA ALA A 77 -4.42 4.52 -3.83
C ALA A 77 -5.19 4.05 -5.07
N LYS A 78 -5.95 4.96 -5.69
CA LYS A 78 -6.69 4.69 -6.93
C LYS A 78 -5.76 4.27 -8.07
N LYS A 79 -4.61 4.93 -8.22
CA LYS A 79 -3.65 4.64 -9.30
C LYS A 79 -2.94 3.30 -9.10
N LEU A 80 -2.70 2.90 -7.86
CA LEU A 80 -2.14 1.60 -7.49
C LEU A 80 -3.18 0.47 -7.49
N GLY A 81 -4.45 0.77 -7.79
CA GLY A 81 -5.53 -0.23 -7.81
C GLY A 81 -5.95 -0.70 -6.42
N LEU A 82 -5.72 0.10 -5.37
CA LEU A 82 -6.22 -0.19 -4.03
C LEU A 82 -7.74 -0.02 -3.97
N GLN A 83 -8.40 -0.91 -3.24
CA GLN A 83 -9.85 -0.89 -3.06
C GLN A 83 -10.23 0.16 -2.00
N THR A 84 -10.60 1.35 -2.45
CA THR A 84 -10.91 2.51 -1.59
C THR A 84 -12.40 2.67 -1.27
N ALA A 85 -13.26 1.79 -1.78
CA ALA A 85 -14.69 1.83 -1.58
C ALA A 85 -15.24 0.44 -1.23
N ALA A 86 -16.19 0.42 -0.31
CA ALA A 86 -16.91 -0.78 0.08
C ALA A 86 -17.89 -1.20 -1.02
N ARG A 87 -18.00 -2.51 -1.29
CA ARG A 87 -18.89 -3.07 -2.32
C ARG A 87 -20.34 -3.14 -1.86
N MET A 88 -20.58 -3.15 -0.55
CA MET A 88 -21.91 -3.27 0.08
C MET A 88 -22.25 -2.04 0.92
N GLY A 89 -23.54 -1.77 1.05
CA GLY A 89 -24.04 -0.74 1.97
C GLY A 89 -24.18 -1.19 3.42
N TYR A 90 -24.02 -2.50 3.69
CA TYR A 90 -24.16 -3.11 5.01
C TYR A 90 -23.23 -4.32 5.15
N TYR A 91 -22.71 -4.53 6.37
CA TYR A 91 -21.90 -5.68 6.77
C TYR A 91 -22.35 -6.11 8.16
N ASP A 92 -22.30 -7.41 8.43
CA ASP A 92 -22.58 -7.96 9.76
C ASP A 92 -21.45 -7.61 10.75
N LEU A 93 -20.21 -7.48 10.24
CA LEU A 93 -19.05 -7.10 11.02
C LEU A 93 -18.11 -6.21 10.22
N ILE A 94 -17.66 -5.12 10.84
CA ILE A 94 -16.60 -4.26 10.32
C ILE A 94 -15.42 -4.30 11.30
N CYS A 95 -14.26 -4.72 10.81
CA CYS A 95 -13.02 -4.70 11.57
C CYS A 95 -12.13 -3.53 11.11
N ILE A 96 -11.63 -2.74 12.07
CA ILE A 96 -10.75 -1.60 11.79
C ILE A 96 -9.30 -1.99 12.11
N GLY A 97 -8.44 -1.88 11.11
CA GLY A 97 -7.06 -2.36 11.10
C GLY A 97 -6.94 -3.70 10.36
N GLY A 98 -5.88 -3.88 9.59
CA GLY A 98 -5.57 -5.05 8.77
C GLY A 98 -4.45 -5.91 9.34
N GLY A 99 -4.23 -5.85 10.66
CA GLY A 99 -3.26 -6.69 11.36
C GLY A 99 -3.75 -8.11 11.62
N PRO A 100 -2.91 -8.98 12.22
CA PRO A 100 -3.25 -10.38 12.44
C PRO A 100 -4.50 -10.61 13.28
N ALA A 101 -4.71 -9.77 14.31
CA ALA A 101 -5.90 -9.86 15.16
C ALA A 101 -7.19 -9.68 14.36
N SER A 102 -7.24 -8.64 13.53
CA SER A 102 -8.41 -8.29 12.71
C SER A 102 -8.60 -9.27 11.56
N LEU A 103 -7.55 -9.59 10.81
CA LEU A 103 -7.61 -10.56 9.72
C LEU A 103 -8.07 -11.94 10.21
N THR A 104 -7.61 -12.38 11.38
CA THR A 104 -8.04 -13.65 11.96
C THR A 104 -9.49 -13.58 12.45
N ALA A 105 -9.89 -12.50 13.13
CA ALA A 105 -11.28 -12.32 13.56
C ALA A 105 -12.24 -12.31 12.35
N ALA A 106 -11.89 -11.56 11.30
CA ALA A 106 -12.67 -11.46 10.08
C ALA A 106 -12.78 -12.80 9.34
N LEU A 107 -11.66 -13.53 9.23
CA LEU A 107 -11.63 -14.88 8.68
C LEU A 107 -12.61 -15.81 9.41
N TYR A 108 -12.58 -15.83 10.74
CA TYR A 108 -13.46 -16.70 11.53
C TYR A 108 -14.93 -16.27 11.48
N ALA A 109 -15.20 -14.96 11.46
CA ALA A 109 -16.57 -14.45 11.28
C ALA A 109 -17.14 -14.82 9.90
N ALA A 110 -16.36 -14.65 8.83
CA ALA A 110 -16.78 -15.00 7.47
C ALA A 110 -17.00 -16.52 7.30
N ARG A 111 -16.27 -17.36 8.04
CA ARG A 111 -16.51 -18.82 8.08
C ARG A 111 -17.87 -19.21 8.62
N GLU A 112 -18.46 -18.38 9.49
CA GLU A 112 -19.83 -18.55 10.01
C GLU A 112 -20.88 -17.92 9.09
N GLY A 113 -20.50 -17.47 7.89
CA GLY A 113 -21.41 -16.93 6.88
C GLY A 113 -21.72 -15.44 7.02
N LEU A 114 -20.98 -14.70 7.85
CA LEU A 114 -21.15 -13.26 7.99
C LEU A 114 -20.51 -12.49 6.82
N ASP A 115 -21.16 -11.41 6.41
CA ASP A 115 -20.57 -10.42 5.50
C ASP A 115 -19.61 -9.53 6.30
N VAL A 116 -18.30 -9.67 6.06
CA VAL A 116 -17.26 -9.00 6.83
C VAL A 116 -16.43 -8.04 5.98
N LEU A 117 -16.22 -6.84 6.50
CA LEU A 117 -15.30 -5.83 5.96
C LEU A 117 -14.12 -5.62 6.90
N VAL A 118 -12.91 -5.59 6.36
CA VAL A 118 -11.71 -5.10 7.04
C VAL A 118 -11.25 -3.81 6.39
N ILE A 119 -11.02 -2.77 7.19
CA ILE A 119 -10.53 -1.47 6.73
C ILE A 119 -9.10 -1.27 7.25
N GLU A 120 -8.15 -1.02 6.36
CA GLU A 120 -6.75 -0.76 6.72
C GLU A 120 -6.20 0.43 5.92
N LYS A 121 -5.65 1.43 6.61
CA LYS A 121 -5.11 2.65 5.97
C LYS A 121 -3.73 2.44 5.33
N SER A 122 -2.99 1.43 5.78
CA SER A 122 -1.62 1.09 5.39
C SER A 122 -1.62 -0.27 4.68
N GLY A 123 -0.49 -0.97 4.66
CA GLY A 123 -0.41 -2.33 4.16
C GLY A 123 -1.11 -3.34 5.08
N LEU A 124 -1.85 -4.28 4.47
CA LEU A 124 -2.41 -5.43 5.17
C LEU A 124 -1.29 -6.27 5.81
N GLY A 125 -1.59 -6.92 6.94
CA GLY A 125 -0.64 -7.63 7.78
C GLY A 125 -0.22 -6.87 9.04
N GLY A 126 -0.46 -5.55 9.08
CA GLY A 126 -0.09 -4.69 10.21
C GLY A 126 1.40 -4.78 10.55
N GLN A 127 1.73 -4.61 11.83
CA GLN A 127 3.13 -4.63 12.29
C GLN A 127 3.84 -5.98 12.07
N ALA A 128 3.10 -7.09 12.08
CA ALA A 128 3.68 -8.39 11.78
C ALA A 128 4.20 -8.46 10.34
N GLY A 129 3.52 -7.80 9.39
CA GLY A 129 3.90 -7.76 7.98
C GLY A 129 5.23 -7.07 7.67
N VAL A 130 5.70 -6.19 8.58
CA VAL A 130 6.97 -5.47 8.43
C VAL A 130 8.09 -6.04 9.31
N THR A 131 7.79 -7.09 10.07
CA THR A 131 8.79 -7.79 10.88
C THR A 131 9.66 -8.64 9.97
N GLU A 132 10.99 -8.60 10.16
CA GLU A 132 11.92 -9.42 9.37
C GLU A 132 11.58 -10.90 9.49
N ARG A 133 11.42 -11.38 10.73
CA ARG A 133 11.12 -12.78 11.03
C ARG A 133 10.32 -12.93 12.32
N LEU A 134 9.36 -13.86 12.29
CA LEU A 134 8.54 -14.29 13.42
C LEU A 134 8.99 -15.69 13.85
N ASP A 135 9.82 -15.79 14.89
CA ASP A 135 10.33 -17.08 15.42
C ASP A 135 9.51 -17.65 16.59
N ASN A 136 8.52 -16.89 17.06
CA ASN A 136 7.74 -17.22 18.26
C ASN A 136 6.23 -17.39 17.97
N PHE A 137 5.84 -17.52 16.70
CA PHE A 137 4.44 -17.70 16.34
C PHE A 137 4.06 -19.20 16.28
N PRO A 138 3.09 -19.68 17.08
CA PRO A 138 2.69 -21.08 17.07
C PRO A 138 2.27 -21.57 15.68
N GLY A 139 2.66 -22.80 15.34
CA GLY A 139 2.41 -23.40 14.02
C GLY A 139 3.53 -23.18 13.00
N PHE A 140 4.53 -22.34 13.29
CA PHE A 140 5.74 -22.15 12.48
C PHE A 140 6.98 -22.54 13.31
N PRO A 141 7.28 -23.85 13.45
CA PRO A 141 8.36 -24.31 14.33
C PRO A 141 9.74 -23.80 13.94
N ASP A 142 9.97 -23.59 12.64
CA ASP A 142 11.21 -23.01 12.12
C ASP A 142 11.15 -21.48 12.03
N GLY A 143 10.02 -20.85 12.34
CA GLY A 143 9.75 -19.42 12.11
C GLY A 143 9.29 -19.10 10.68
N ILE A 144 8.82 -17.87 10.46
CA ILE A 144 8.30 -17.38 9.16
C ILE A 144 8.66 -15.90 8.94
N GLY A 145 8.88 -15.48 7.69
CA GLY A 145 9.06 -14.06 7.37
C GLY A 145 7.78 -13.26 7.66
N GLY A 146 7.90 -12.06 8.23
CA GLY A 146 6.70 -11.29 8.61
C GLY A 146 5.82 -10.92 7.41
N GLY A 147 6.43 -10.52 6.30
CA GLY A 147 5.71 -10.26 5.04
C GLY A 147 4.99 -11.50 4.50
N GLU A 148 5.65 -12.65 4.51
CA GLU A 148 5.06 -13.93 4.09
C GLU A 148 3.88 -14.33 5.00
N PHE A 149 4.03 -14.16 6.30
CA PHE A 149 2.98 -14.43 7.28
C PHE A 149 1.75 -13.53 7.03
N ALA A 150 1.96 -12.24 6.82
CA ALA A 150 0.91 -11.29 6.49
C ALA A 150 0.18 -11.67 5.19
N ASP A 151 0.92 -12.00 4.14
CA ASP A 151 0.34 -12.34 2.84
C ASP A 151 -0.51 -13.62 2.93
N ARG A 152 -0.07 -14.62 3.70
CA ARG A 152 -0.86 -15.85 3.99
C ARG A 152 -2.16 -15.55 4.73
N LEU A 153 -2.15 -14.66 5.73
CA LEU A 153 -3.37 -14.25 6.43
C LEU A 153 -4.35 -13.52 5.51
N VAL A 154 -3.84 -12.63 4.66
CA VAL A 154 -4.65 -11.89 3.67
C VAL A 154 -5.27 -12.84 2.66
N GLU A 155 -4.50 -13.80 2.15
CA GLU A 155 -4.99 -14.82 1.22
C GLU A 155 -6.10 -15.67 1.85
N GLN A 156 -5.94 -16.08 3.11
CA GLN A 156 -6.97 -16.81 3.84
C GLN A 156 -8.25 -15.97 4.01
N ALA A 157 -8.14 -14.72 4.47
CA ALA A 157 -9.30 -13.85 4.63
C ALA A 157 -10.07 -13.69 3.30
N ARG A 158 -9.36 -13.40 2.20
CA ARG A 158 -9.95 -13.28 0.85
C ARG A 158 -10.62 -14.56 0.39
N ARG A 159 -10.00 -15.72 0.64
CA ARG A 159 -10.55 -17.03 0.26
C ARG A 159 -11.93 -17.29 0.88
N PHE A 160 -12.18 -16.77 2.08
CA PHE A 160 -13.49 -16.88 2.76
C PHE A 160 -14.44 -15.72 2.45
N GLY A 161 -14.10 -14.86 1.49
CA GLY A 161 -14.98 -13.79 1.03
C GLY A 161 -14.95 -12.51 1.87
N VAL A 162 -14.00 -12.41 2.82
CA VAL A 162 -13.76 -11.16 3.58
C VAL A 162 -13.36 -10.08 2.59
N GLU A 163 -14.06 -8.95 2.66
CA GLU A 163 -13.71 -7.78 1.88
C GLU A 163 -12.63 -6.97 2.57
N LEU A 164 -11.62 -6.54 1.80
CA LEU A 164 -10.49 -5.76 2.31
C LEU A 164 -10.50 -4.40 1.61
N LEU A 165 -10.62 -3.33 2.40
CA LEU A 165 -10.63 -1.95 1.95
C LEU A 165 -9.35 -1.25 2.42
N GLN A 166 -8.70 -0.55 1.50
CA GLN A 166 -7.43 0.17 1.69
C GLN A 166 -7.47 1.59 1.13
#